data_AF-A0A399ZKN4-F1
#
_entry.id   AF-A0A399ZKN4-F1
#
_cell.length_a   1.000
_cell.length_b   1.000
_cell.length_c   1.000
_cell.angle_alpha   90.00
_cell.angle_beta   90.00
_cell.angle_gamma   90.00
#
_symmetry.space_group_name_H-M   'P 1'
#
loop_
_entity.id
_entity.type
_entity.pdbx_description
1 polymer ?
#
loop_
_entity_poly.entity_id
_entity_poly.type
_entity_poly.pdbx_seq_one_letter_code
_entity_poly.pdbx_strand_id
1 'polypeptide(L)'
;MQRHQIKLQQIGGTAALINVAVTTVTLIVALGFIGAAALADPNKLMELAVRNPIPLIVQDALKVVSAGIAVVLILVFHSRLQNDFPRLIQTTSCFGFLSVICLLINAGLSLALVTQAVNVPQEQTGLNSLPSMLLDRRGTADLAVQGSLNGLINLLGMAVILVNGLWYLLISWASLKTNRLPRWINYLGLAMGGLSLLPPLGIFVLVLGIPWSFGLGRALLNKEMA
;
A
#
# COMPACT_ATOMS: atom_id res chain seq x y z
N MET A 1 -21.42 -13.63 22.57
CA MET A 1 -21.03 -12.79 21.42
C MET A 1 -20.32 -11.47 21.80
N GLN A 2 -20.79 -10.70 22.79
CA GLN A 2 -20.23 -9.36 23.11
C GLN A 2 -18.73 -9.30 23.46
N ARG A 3 -18.17 -10.26 24.22
CA ARG A 3 -16.73 -10.23 24.58
C ARG A 3 -15.78 -10.34 23.38
N HIS A 4 -16.17 -11.06 22.32
CA HIS A 4 -15.36 -11.20 21.11
C HIS A 4 -15.31 -9.89 20.31
N GLN A 5 -16.44 -9.17 20.23
CA GLN A 5 -16.54 -7.87 19.56
C GLN A 5 -15.66 -6.81 20.23
N ILE A 6 -15.64 -6.78 21.57
CA ILE A 6 -14.83 -5.82 22.34
C ILE A 6 -13.33 -6.07 22.11
N LYS A 7 -12.89 -7.33 22.16
CA LYS A 7 -11.47 -7.67 21.89
C LYS A 7 -11.07 -7.30 20.47
N LEU A 8 -11.93 -7.58 19.49
CA LEU A 8 -11.67 -7.26 18.09
C LEU A 8 -11.58 -5.74 17.86
N GLN A 9 -12.46 -4.95 18.47
CA GLN A 9 -12.39 -3.48 18.40
C GLN A 9 -11.11 -2.92 19.02
N GLN A 10 -10.67 -3.46 20.17
CA GLN A 10 -9.40 -3.06 20.78
C GLN A 10 -8.21 -3.38 19.89
N ILE A 11 -8.19 -4.58 19.28
CA ILE A 11 -7.16 -4.96 18.32
C ILE A 11 -7.18 -4.01 17.10
N GLY A 12 -8.36 -3.70 16.58
CA GLY A 12 -8.53 -2.76 15.46
C GLY A 12 -8.08 -1.34 15.80
N GLY A 13 -8.39 -0.86 17.00
CA GLY A 13 -7.96 0.45 17.48
C GLY A 13 -6.44 0.56 17.63
N THR A 14 -5.81 -0.45 18.22
CA THR A 14 -4.35 -0.54 18.31
C THR A 14 -3.71 -0.64 16.93
N ALA A 15 -4.28 -1.45 16.02
CA ALA A 15 -3.80 -1.57 14.65
C ALA A 15 -3.86 -0.23 13.89
N ALA A 16 -4.94 0.54 14.06
CA ALA A 16 -5.07 1.87 13.49
C ALA A 16 -4.03 2.86 14.06
N LEU A 17 -3.71 2.79 15.36
CA LEU A 17 -2.65 3.62 15.95
C LEU A 17 -1.25 3.21 15.45
N ILE A 18 -0.98 1.92 15.30
CA ILE A 18 0.26 1.45 14.66
C ILE A 18 0.33 1.97 13.21
N ASN A 19 -0.81 2.01 12.49
CA ASN A 19 -0.87 2.56 11.14
C ASN A 19 -0.43 4.03 11.08
N VAL A 20 -0.65 4.82 12.13
CA VAL A 20 -0.15 6.21 12.22
C VAL A 20 1.37 6.23 12.12
N ALA A 21 2.05 5.40 12.92
CA ALA A 21 3.51 5.31 12.90
C ALA A 21 4.01 4.80 11.54
N VAL A 22 3.41 3.72 11.02
CA VAL A 22 3.80 3.13 9.73
C VAL A 22 3.62 4.14 8.59
N THR A 23 2.48 4.83 8.52
CA THR A 23 2.20 5.84 7.50
C THR A 23 3.15 7.03 7.61
N THR A 24 3.47 7.46 8.84
CA THR A 24 4.44 8.55 9.07
C THR A 24 5.83 8.18 8.59
N VAL A 25 6.32 6.99 8.94
CA VAL A 25 7.62 6.51 8.46
C VAL A 25 7.61 6.35 6.94
N THR A 26 6.52 5.84 6.37
CA THR A 26 6.36 5.69 4.91
C THR A 26 6.44 7.05 4.22
N LEU A 27 5.82 8.08 4.78
CA LEU A 27 5.87 9.44 4.24
C LEU A 27 7.29 10.02 4.31
N ILE A 28 7.99 9.82 5.43
CA ILE A 28 9.38 10.28 5.61
C ILE A 28 10.31 9.58 4.62
N VAL A 29 10.17 8.26 4.43
CA VAL A 29 10.97 7.51 3.45
C VAL A 29 10.68 7.97 2.03
N ALA A 30 9.40 8.09 1.67
CA ALA A 30 8.97 8.52 0.35
C ALA A 30 9.46 9.93 -0.02
N LEU A 31 9.28 10.91 0.86
CA LEU A 31 9.63 12.31 0.55
C LEU A 31 11.06 12.69 0.92
N GLY A 32 11.59 12.15 2.01
CA GLY A 32 12.90 12.51 2.54
C GLY A 32 14.05 11.71 1.93
N PHE A 33 13.87 10.41 1.72
CA PHE A 33 14.94 9.52 1.26
C PHE A 33 14.86 9.15 -0.22
N ILE A 34 13.65 8.95 -0.76
CA ILE A 34 13.43 8.68 -2.19
C ILE A 34 13.32 9.99 -2.96
N GLY A 35 12.47 10.90 -2.48
CA GLY A 35 12.23 12.20 -3.09
C GLY A 35 11.11 12.18 -4.13
N ALA A 36 10.34 13.27 -4.18
CA ALA A 36 9.17 13.38 -5.06
C ALA A 36 9.51 13.21 -6.56
N ALA A 37 10.68 13.69 -6.98
CA ALA A 37 11.12 13.57 -8.37
C ALA A 37 11.45 12.12 -8.77
N ALA A 38 11.97 11.31 -7.84
CA ALA A 38 12.22 9.90 -8.12
C ALA A 38 10.90 9.11 -8.14
N LEU A 39 9.98 9.39 -7.22
CA LEU A 39 8.65 8.74 -7.20
C LEU A 39 7.83 8.98 -8.48
N ALA A 40 8.10 10.07 -9.21
CA ALA A 40 7.43 10.39 -10.47
C ALA A 40 8.16 9.85 -11.71
N ASP A 41 9.40 9.38 -11.58
CA ASP A 41 10.26 8.98 -12.71
C ASP A 41 10.88 7.58 -12.47
N PRO A 42 10.39 6.54 -13.18
CA PRO A 42 10.90 5.17 -13.05
C PRO A 42 12.41 5.05 -13.25
N ASN A 43 13.01 5.89 -14.10
CA ASN A 43 14.45 5.84 -14.37
C ASN A 43 15.26 6.30 -13.14
N LYS A 44 14.79 7.34 -12.45
CA LYS A 44 15.41 7.85 -11.22
C LYS A 44 15.22 6.88 -10.06
N LEU A 45 14.08 6.18 -9.99
CA LEU A 45 13.89 5.10 -9.02
C LEU A 45 14.86 3.94 -9.26
N MET A 46 15.09 3.56 -10.51
CA MET A 46 16.05 2.52 -10.87
C MET A 46 17.49 2.94 -10.55
N GLU A 47 17.88 4.17 -10.87
CA GLU A 47 19.18 4.72 -10.49
C GLU A 47 19.37 4.71 -8.97
N LEU A 48 18.33 5.12 -8.21
CA LEU A 48 18.35 5.05 -6.76
C LEU A 48 18.45 3.62 -6.25
N ALA A 49 17.75 2.65 -6.86
CA ALA A 49 17.82 1.24 -6.48
C ALA A 49 19.24 0.68 -6.60
N VAL A 50 20.00 1.08 -7.64
CA VAL A 50 21.39 0.65 -7.83
C VAL A 50 22.32 1.39 -6.87
N ARG A 51 22.15 2.70 -6.70
CA ARG A 51 23.07 3.54 -5.92
C ARG A 51 22.88 3.40 -4.41
N ASN A 52 21.64 3.30 -3.96
CA ASN A 52 21.27 3.16 -2.56
C ASN A 52 19.90 2.45 -2.44
N PRO A 53 19.87 1.10 -2.41
CA PRO A 53 18.63 0.33 -2.39
C PRO A 53 17.86 0.43 -1.07
N ILE A 54 18.50 0.90 0.01
CA ILE A 54 17.95 0.84 1.37
C ILE A 54 16.57 1.53 1.48
N PRO A 55 16.35 2.76 0.97
CA PRO A 55 15.05 3.41 1.05
C PRO A 55 13.93 2.62 0.32
N LEU A 56 14.24 1.97 -0.80
CA LEU A 56 13.25 1.17 -1.54
C LEU A 56 12.88 -0.10 -0.78
N ILE A 57 13.87 -0.81 -0.23
CA ILE A 57 13.65 -2.00 0.61
C ILE A 57 12.79 -1.65 1.82
N VAL A 58 13.10 -0.54 2.50
CA VAL A 58 12.32 -0.05 3.65
C VAL A 58 10.90 0.30 3.22
N GLN A 59 10.72 0.99 2.09
CA GLN A 59 9.41 1.32 1.55
C GLN A 59 8.56 0.07 1.28
N ASP A 60 9.14 -0.97 0.69
CA ASP A 60 8.43 -2.22 0.41
C ASP A 60 8.15 -3.02 1.69
N ALA A 61 9.05 -3.03 2.67
CA ALA A 61 8.79 -3.61 3.98
C ALA A 61 7.61 -2.93 4.68
N LEU A 62 7.52 -1.60 4.63
CA LEU A 62 6.40 -0.84 5.18
C LEU A 62 5.07 -1.14 4.47
N LYS A 63 5.08 -1.44 3.16
CA LYS A 63 3.89 -1.93 2.43
C LYS A 63 3.39 -3.25 3.01
N VAL A 64 4.29 -4.19 3.31
CA VAL A 64 3.93 -5.49 3.90
C VAL A 64 3.32 -5.31 5.29
N VAL A 65 3.92 -4.45 6.13
CA VAL A 65 3.36 -4.12 7.45
C VAL A 65 1.97 -3.48 7.32
N SER A 66 1.82 -2.52 6.40
CA SER A 66 0.53 -1.87 6.11
C SER A 66 -0.53 -2.86 5.64
N ALA A 67 -0.15 -3.85 4.83
CA ALA A 67 -1.05 -4.92 4.39
C ALA A 67 -1.59 -5.73 5.57
N GLY A 68 -0.73 -6.09 6.54
CA GLY A 68 -1.14 -6.80 7.75
C GLY A 68 -2.12 -5.98 8.60
N ILE A 69 -1.86 -4.67 8.75
CA ILE A 69 -2.77 -3.75 9.45
C ILE A 69 -4.11 -3.65 8.71
N ALA A 70 -4.09 -3.52 7.38
CA ALA A 70 -5.29 -3.42 6.57
C ALA A 70 -6.19 -4.65 6.74
N VAL A 71 -5.63 -5.86 6.78
CA VAL A 71 -6.39 -7.10 7.07
C VAL A 71 -7.14 -6.99 8.40
N VAL A 72 -6.47 -6.53 9.45
CA VAL A 72 -7.10 -6.34 10.77
C VAL A 72 -8.25 -5.34 10.68
N LEU A 73 -8.04 -4.20 10.03
CA LEU A 73 -9.07 -3.17 9.88
C LEU A 73 -10.27 -3.67 9.07
N ILE A 74 -10.04 -4.41 7.98
CA ILE A 74 -11.10 -5.01 7.16
C ILE A 74 -11.98 -5.93 8.02
N LEU A 75 -11.38 -6.81 8.83
CA LEU A 75 -12.12 -7.73 9.70
C LEU A 75 -12.92 -7.01 10.78
N VAL A 76 -12.34 -5.98 11.40
CA VAL A 76 -12.99 -5.14 12.42
C VAL A 76 -14.21 -4.45 11.82
N PHE A 77 -14.06 -3.84 10.64
CA PHE A 77 -15.15 -3.17 9.94
C PHE A 77 -16.23 -4.13 9.49
N HIS A 78 -15.85 -5.30 8.96
CA HIS A 78 -16.78 -6.35 8.57
C HIS A 78 -17.65 -6.75 9.77
N SER A 79 -17.01 -7.09 10.88
CA SER A 79 -17.70 -7.48 12.11
C SER A 79 -18.61 -6.38 12.67
N ARG A 80 -18.19 -5.12 12.56
CA ARG A 80 -18.93 -3.98 13.14
C ARG A 80 -20.15 -3.56 12.31
N LEU A 81 -20.08 -3.64 10.98
CA LEU A 81 -21.08 -3.07 10.08
C LEU A 81 -21.93 -4.10 9.33
N GLN A 82 -21.55 -5.39 9.36
CA GLN A 82 -22.27 -6.45 8.63
C GLN A 82 -23.76 -6.56 8.99
N ASN A 83 -24.13 -6.24 10.23
CA ASN A 83 -25.52 -6.36 10.69
C ASN A 83 -26.42 -5.27 10.11
N ASP A 84 -25.86 -4.10 9.79
CA ASP A 84 -26.61 -2.96 9.30
C ASP A 84 -26.71 -2.98 7.77
N PHE A 85 -25.62 -3.30 7.05
CA PHE A 85 -25.57 -3.31 5.58
C PHE A 85 -24.74 -4.48 5.02
N PRO A 86 -25.25 -5.73 5.05
CA PRO A 86 -24.45 -6.92 4.75
C PRO A 86 -23.87 -6.94 3.34
N ARG A 87 -24.66 -6.59 2.31
CA ARG A 87 -24.20 -6.57 0.91
C ARG A 87 -23.09 -5.54 0.67
N LEU A 88 -23.26 -4.32 1.19
CA LEU A 88 -22.28 -3.24 1.03
C LEU A 88 -20.96 -3.58 1.73
N ILE A 89 -21.04 -4.13 2.93
CA ILE A 89 -19.87 -4.50 3.72
C ILE A 89 -19.12 -5.70 3.14
N GLN A 90 -19.84 -6.66 2.53
CA GLN A 90 -19.23 -7.75 1.77
C GLN A 90 -18.43 -7.23 0.57
N THR A 91 -19.02 -6.35 -0.24
CA THR A 91 -18.33 -5.72 -1.38
C THR A 91 -17.12 -4.90 -0.91
N THR A 92 -17.29 -4.12 0.16
CA THR A 92 -16.20 -3.34 0.77
C THR A 92 -15.05 -4.26 1.18
N SER A 93 -15.36 -5.35 1.88
CA SER A 93 -14.33 -6.31 2.34
C SER A 93 -13.61 -6.98 1.16
N CYS A 94 -14.33 -7.30 0.09
CA CYS A 94 -13.75 -7.86 -1.14
C CYS A 94 -12.71 -6.90 -1.75
N PHE A 95 -13.07 -5.62 -1.93
CA PHE A 95 -12.12 -4.60 -2.41
C PHE A 95 -10.94 -4.42 -1.45
N GLY A 96 -11.17 -4.46 -0.14
CA GLY A 96 -10.10 -4.39 0.86
C GLY A 96 -9.09 -5.54 0.74
N PHE A 97 -9.58 -6.79 0.69
CA PHE A 97 -8.71 -7.95 0.51
C PHE A 97 -8.01 -7.97 -0.84
N LEU A 98 -8.70 -7.56 -1.91
CA LEU A 98 -8.10 -7.41 -3.23
C LEU A 98 -6.94 -6.40 -3.20
N SER A 99 -7.13 -5.26 -2.52
CA SER A 99 -6.06 -4.27 -2.34
C SER A 99 -4.86 -4.86 -1.60
N VAL A 100 -5.10 -5.61 -0.51
CA VAL A 100 -4.05 -6.30 0.26
C VAL A 100 -3.25 -7.26 -0.62
N ILE A 101 -3.95 -8.09 -1.40
CA ILE A 101 -3.30 -9.06 -2.30
C ILE A 101 -2.45 -8.33 -3.34
N CYS A 102 -3.01 -7.32 -4.02
CA CYS A 102 -2.28 -6.53 -4.99
C CYS A 102 -1.06 -5.83 -4.36
N LEU A 103 -1.20 -5.32 -3.12
CA LEU A 103 -0.13 -4.64 -2.41
C LEU A 103 1.02 -5.60 -2.07
N LEU A 104 0.71 -6.81 -1.64
CA LEU A 104 1.71 -7.84 -1.34
C LEU A 104 2.42 -8.35 -2.59
N ILE A 105 1.69 -8.58 -3.69
CA ILE A 105 2.29 -8.95 -4.98
C ILE A 105 3.20 -7.82 -5.47
N ASN A 106 2.74 -6.58 -5.41
CA ASN A 106 3.51 -5.41 -5.81
C ASN A 106 4.79 -5.26 -4.98
N ALA A 107 4.70 -5.38 -3.65
CA ALA A 107 5.87 -5.30 -2.76
C ALA A 107 6.85 -6.46 -3.01
N GLY A 108 6.35 -7.69 -3.21
CA GLY A 108 7.18 -8.85 -3.49
C GLY A 108 7.94 -8.75 -4.81
N LEU A 109 7.27 -8.32 -5.89
CA LEU A 109 7.90 -8.09 -7.19
C LEU A 109 8.94 -6.98 -7.13
N SER A 110 8.62 -5.86 -6.47
CA SER A 110 9.54 -4.74 -6.27
C SER A 110 10.80 -5.17 -5.51
N LEU A 111 10.64 -5.88 -4.39
CA LEU A 111 11.76 -6.37 -3.59
C LEU A 111 12.64 -7.36 -4.37
N ALA A 112 12.03 -8.24 -5.18
CA ALA A 112 12.76 -9.18 -6.03
C ALA A 112 13.59 -8.46 -7.09
N LEU A 113 13.10 -7.37 -7.68
CA LEU A 113 13.87 -6.56 -8.63
C LEU A 113 15.02 -5.81 -7.95
N VAL A 114 14.78 -5.17 -6.80
CA VAL A 114 15.83 -4.46 -6.07
C VAL A 114 16.95 -5.43 -5.66
N THR A 115 16.60 -6.63 -5.19
CA THR A 115 17.58 -7.66 -4.80
C THR A 115 18.39 -8.16 -6.01
N GLN A 116 17.76 -8.28 -7.18
CA GLN A 116 18.48 -8.62 -8.42
C GLN A 116 19.42 -7.50 -8.86
N ALA A 117 18.99 -6.24 -8.80
CA ALA A 117 19.81 -5.09 -9.18
C ALA A 117 21.07 -4.94 -8.31
N VAL A 118 20.99 -5.30 -7.02
CA VAL A 118 22.14 -5.29 -6.09
C VAL A 118 23.10 -6.45 -6.34
N ASN A 119 22.58 -7.61 -6.79
CA ASN A 119 23.36 -8.82 -6.99
C ASN A 119 23.93 -8.97 -8.41
N VAL A 120 23.70 -8.02 -9.32
CA VAL A 120 24.42 -7.99 -10.60
C VAL A 120 25.89 -7.72 -10.27
N PRO A 121 26.79 -8.71 -10.42
CA PRO A 121 28.21 -8.44 -10.26
C PRO A 121 28.59 -7.40 -11.32
N GLN A 122 29.40 -6.41 -10.96
CA GLN A 122 30.14 -5.59 -11.94
C GLN A 122 31.18 -6.46 -12.71
N GLU A 123 30.78 -7.61 -13.25
CA GLU A 123 31.58 -8.41 -14.17
C GLU A 123 31.15 -8.09 -15.61
N GLN A 124 31.35 -6.84 -16.02
CA GLN A 124 31.45 -6.48 -17.43
C GLN A 124 32.92 -6.44 -17.91
N THR A 125 33.84 -7.05 -17.19
CA THR A 125 35.25 -7.09 -17.57
C THR A 125 35.75 -8.53 -17.62
N GLY A 126 35.31 -9.32 -18.61
CA GLY A 126 35.93 -10.64 -18.79
C GLY A 126 35.39 -11.63 -19.82
N LEU A 127 34.24 -11.42 -20.49
CA LEU A 127 33.68 -12.45 -21.38
C LEU A 127 33.88 -12.14 -22.88
N ASN A 128 35.14 -12.10 -23.30
CA ASN A 128 35.56 -11.89 -24.69
C ASN A 128 35.45 -13.18 -25.56
N SER A 129 34.56 -14.13 -25.24
CA SER A 129 34.52 -15.42 -25.94
C SER A 129 33.13 -15.99 -26.20
N LEU A 130 32.07 -15.18 -26.18
CA LEU A 130 30.76 -15.56 -26.72
C LEU A 130 30.52 -14.90 -28.09
N PRO A 131 29.93 -15.60 -29.08
CA PRO A 131 29.53 -14.99 -30.34
C PRO A 131 28.63 -13.77 -30.09
N SER A 132 28.94 -12.62 -30.68
CA SER A 132 28.22 -11.36 -30.51
C SER A 132 26.71 -11.47 -30.75
N MET A 133 26.27 -12.41 -31.59
CA MET A 133 24.84 -12.70 -31.82
C MET A 133 24.11 -13.32 -30.62
N LEU A 134 24.78 -14.12 -29.78
CA LEU A 134 24.16 -14.71 -28.58
C LEU A 134 24.13 -13.72 -27.41
N LEU A 135 25.09 -12.79 -27.34
CA LEU A 135 25.09 -11.69 -26.38
C LEU A 135 23.93 -10.72 -26.64
N ASP A 136 23.68 -10.40 -27.91
CA ASP A 136 22.60 -9.49 -28.29
C ASP A 136 21.21 -10.10 -28.01
N ARG A 137 21.03 -11.39 -28.28
CA ARG A 137 19.76 -12.10 -28.02
C ARG A 137 19.48 -12.33 -26.53
N ARG A 138 20.52 -12.59 -25.71
CA ARG A 138 20.38 -12.68 -24.25
C ARG A 138 20.15 -11.31 -23.61
N GLY A 139 20.88 -10.28 -24.06
CA GLY A 139 20.70 -8.90 -23.58
C GLY A 139 19.32 -8.36 -23.92
N THR A 140 18.85 -8.54 -25.16
CA THR A 140 17.50 -8.11 -25.56
C THR A 140 16.39 -8.86 -24.86
N ALA A 141 16.55 -10.17 -24.60
CA ALA A 141 15.58 -10.95 -23.82
C ALA A 141 15.51 -10.50 -22.35
N ASP A 142 16.66 -10.24 -21.72
CA ASP A 142 16.73 -9.79 -20.33
C ASP A 142 16.14 -8.37 -20.17
N LEU A 143 16.46 -7.47 -21.11
CA LEU A 143 15.87 -6.12 -21.16
C LEU A 143 14.35 -6.15 -21.40
N ALA A 144 13.86 -7.05 -22.26
CA ALA A 144 12.42 -7.20 -22.51
C ALA A 144 11.66 -7.76 -21.29
N VAL A 145 12.26 -8.71 -20.57
CA VAL A 145 11.70 -9.27 -19.32
C VAL A 145 11.68 -8.20 -18.22
N GLN A 146 12.79 -7.47 -18.02
CA GLN A 146 12.85 -6.37 -17.05
C GLN A 146 11.85 -5.26 -17.37
N GLY A 147 11.72 -4.86 -18.65
CA GLY A 147 10.72 -3.87 -19.07
C GLY A 147 9.29 -4.32 -18.78
N SER A 148 8.98 -5.60 -19.00
CA SER A 148 7.66 -6.18 -18.70
C SER A 148 7.38 -6.23 -17.20
N LEU A 149 8.37 -6.60 -16.38
CA LEU A 149 8.24 -6.65 -14.92
C LEU A 149 8.07 -5.25 -14.31
N ASN A 150 8.84 -4.27 -14.78
CA ASN A 150 8.69 -2.87 -14.37
C ASN A 150 7.32 -2.32 -14.74
N GLY A 151 6.83 -2.63 -15.96
CA GLY A 151 5.48 -2.29 -16.38
C GLY A 151 4.41 -2.90 -15.48
N LEU A 152 4.58 -4.18 -15.10
CA LEU A 152 3.64 -4.89 -14.23
C LEU A 152 3.62 -4.33 -12.81
N ILE A 153 4.79 -4.01 -12.22
CA ILE A 153 4.90 -3.38 -10.90
C ILE A 153 4.24 -2.00 -10.90
N ASN A 154 4.48 -1.19 -11.93
CA ASN A 154 3.83 0.11 -12.04
C ASN A 154 2.31 -0.03 -12.15
N LEU A 155 1.83 -0.94 -13.00
CA LEU A 155 0.40 -1.21 -13.15
C LEU A 155 -0.23 -1.69 -11.83
N LEU A 156 0.42 -2.63 -11.14
CA LEU A 156 -0.01 -3.12 -9.83
C LEU A 156 0.00 -2.02 -8.78
N GLY A 157 1.03 -1.18 -8.74
CA GLY A 157 1.09 0.00 -7.87
C GLY A 157 -0.11 0.92 -8.07
N MET A 158 -0.45 1.24 -9.32
CA MET A 158 -1.63 2.04 -9.65
C MET A 158 -2.92 1.32 -9.26
N ALA A 159 -3.04 0.03 -9.56
CA ALA A 159 -4.20 -0.78 -9.20
C ALA A 159 -4.41 -0.82 -7.68
N VAL A 160 -3.34 -0.95 -6.90
CA VAL A 160 -3.39 -0.92 -5.43
C VAL A 160 -3.97 0.41 -4.94
N ILE A 161 -3.48 1.53 -5.46
CA ILE A 161 -3.95 2.87 -5.06
C ILE A 161 -5.44 3.01 -5.36
N LEU A 162 -5.88 2.63 -6.57
CA LEU A 162 -7.28 2.70 -6.99
C LEU A 162 -8.17 1.81 -6.12
N VAL A 163 -7.83 0.52 -6.00
CA VAL A 163 -8.63 -0.47 -5.25
C VAL A 163 -8.69 -0.10 -3.76
N ASN A 164 -7.59 0.38 -3.18
CA ASN A 164 -7.58 0.90 -1.81
C ASN A 164 -8.45 2.15 -1.68
N GLY A 165 -8.43 3.03 -2.68
CA GLY A 165 -9.31 4.20 -2.78
C GLY A 165 -10.79 3.82 -2.75
N LEU A 166 -11.19 2.83 -3.56
CA LEU A 166 -12.56 2.30 -3.53
C LEU A 166 -12.92 1.75 -2.15
N TRP A 167 -12.00 1.03 -1.50
CA TRP A 167 -12.22 0.55 -0.14
C TRP A 167 -12.52 1.70 0.83
N TYR A 168 -11.71 2.77 0.82
CA TYR A 168 -11.94 3.97 1.65
C TYR A 168 -13.28 4.65 1.37
N LEU A 169 -13.67 4.78 0.09
CA LEU A 169 -14.96 5.35 -0.29
C LEU A 169 -16.12 4.53 0.29
N LEU A 170 -16.10 3.23 0.04
CA LEU A 170 -17.18 2.33 0.43
C LEU A 170 -17.30 2.23 1.95
N ILE A 171 -16.19 2.10 2.68
CA ILE A 171 -16.23 1.98 4.14
C ILE A 171 -16.70 3.27 4.81
N SER A 172 -16.24 4.42 4.32
CA SER A 172 -16.62 5.72 4.86
C SER A 172 -18.08 6.02 4.57
N TRP A 173 -18.56 5.65 3.39
CA TRP A 173 -19.97 5.75 3.03
C TRP A 173 -20.86 4.86 3.90
N ALA A 174 -20.48 3.58 4.09
CA ALA A 174 -21.20 2.65 4.95
C ALA A 174 -21.23 3.13 6.41
N SER A 175 -20.12 3.68 6.90
CA SER A 175 -20.05 4.19 8.27
C SER A 175 -20.84 5.49 8.49
N LEU A 176 -20.91 6.37 7.48
CA LEU A 176 -21.78 7.56 7.53
C LEU A 176 -23.25 7.18 7.66
N LYS A 177 -23.70 6.18 6.89
CA LYS A 177 -25.09 5.72 6.95
C LYS A 177 -25.48 5.12 8.30
N THR A 178 -24.52 4.50 8.98
CA THR A 178 -24.76 3.83 10.27
C THR A 178 -24.50 4.73 11.48
N ASN A 179 -23.93 5.93 11.31
CA ASN A 179 -23.47 6.82 12.39
C ASN A 179 -22.57 6.11 13.44
N ARG A 180 -21.88 5.02 13.05
CA ARG A 180 -21.03 4.22 13.95
C ARG A 180 -19.63 4.83 14.16
N LEU A 181 -19.23 5.79 13.32
CA LEU A 181 -18.01 6.55 13.47
C LEU A 181 -18.31 8.06 13.42
N PRO A 182 -17.47 8.89 14.07
CA PRO A 182 -17.64 10.33 14.00
C PRO A 182 -17.49 10.83 12.56
N ARG A 183 -18.35 11.79 12.20
CA ARG A 183 -18.52 12.25 10.81
C ARG A 183 -17.23 12.73 10.16
N TRP A 184 -16.36 13.40 10.91
CA TRP A 184 -15.10 13.93 10.39
C TRP A 184 -14.15 12.83 9.89
N ILE A 185 -14.10 11.66 10.53
CA ILE A 185 -13.28 10.51 10.09
C ILE A 185 -13.79 10.01 8.74
N ASN A 186 -15.12 9.91 8.60
CA ASN A 186 -15.70 9.44 7.36
C ASN A 186 -15.53 10.44 6.21
N TYR A 187 -15.62 11.75 6.47
CA TYR A 187 -15.30 12.75 5.44
C TYR A 187 -13.84 12.69 5.01
N LEU A 188 -12.91 12.46 5.94
CA LEU A 188 -11.50 12.23 5.59
C LEU A 188 -11.33 10.95 4.75
N GLY A 189 -12.00 9.86 5.12
CA GLY A 189 -11.94 8.62 4.35
C GLY A 189 -12.54 8.76 2.95
N LEU A 190 -13.63 9.53 2.80
CA LEU A 190 -14.17 9.89 1.48
C LEU A 190 -13.20 10.73 0.66
N ALA A 191 -12.57 11.74 1.28
CA ALA A 191 -11.57 12.57 0.61
C ALA A 191 -10.36 11.76 0.15
N MET A 192 -9.82 10.89 1.01
CA MET A 192 -8.73 9.96 0.66
C MET A 192 -9.15 9.01 -0.46
N GLY A 193 -10.34 8.42 -0.37
CA GLY A 193 -10.84 7.52 -1.38
C GLY A 193 -11.01 8.19 -2.74
N GLY A 194 -11.50 9.44 -2.77
CA GLY A 194 -11.60 10.25 -3.98
C GLY A 194 -10.24 10.64 -4.56
N LEU A 195 -9.30 11.07 -3.71
CA LEU A 195 -7.93 11.40 -4.14
C LEU A 195 -7.19 10.19 -4.68
N SER A 196 -7.40 9.00 -4.11
CA SER A 196 -6.83 7.74 -4.60
C SER A 196 -7.31 7.36 -6.01
N LEU A 197 -8.44 7.88 -6.50
CA LEU A 197 -8.86 7.66 -7.88
C LEU A 197 -7.96 8.38 -8.90
N LEU A 198 -7.14 9.31 -8.43
CA LEU A 198 -6.14 10.03 -9.22
C LEU A 198 -4.75 9.64 -8.71
N PRO A 199 -4.09 8.62 -9.29
CA PRO A 199 -2.83 8.12 -8.76
C PRO A 199 -1.72 9.16 -8.51
N PRO A 200 -1.57 10.23 -9.32
CA PRO A 200 -0.62 11.31 -9.02
C PRO A 200 -0.86 12.01 -7.67
N LEU A 201 -2.09 11.97 -7.15
CA LEU A 201 -2.47 12.55 -5.86
C LEU A 201 -2.28 11.59 -4.68
N GLY A 202 -1.73 10.39 -4.90
CA GLY A 202 -1.51 9.40 -3.85
C GLY A 202 -0.66 9.91 -2.67
N ILE A 203 0.21 10.91 -2.89
CA ILE A 203 0.97 11.54 -1.81
C ILE A 203 0.08 12.27 -0.80
N PHE A 204 -1.00 12.90 -1.26
CA PHE A 204 -1.96 13.54 -0.36
C PHE A 204 -2.73 12.51 0.47
N VAL A 205 -2.97 11.32 -0.09
CA VAL A 205 -3.59 10.19 0.63
C VAL A 205 -2.68 9.72 1.77
N LEU A 206 -1.36 9.65 1.55
CA LEU A 206 -0.39 9.35 2.60
C LEU A 206 -0.43 10.37 3.74
N VAL A 207 -0.49 11.66 3.42
CA VAL A 207 -0.58 12.75 4.42
C VAL A 207 -1.90 12.67 5.20
N LEU A 208 -3.03 12.48 4.51
CA LEU A 208 -4.35 12.37 5.14
C LEU A 208 -4.55 11.05 5.90
N GLY A 209 -3.77 10.02 5.57
CA GLY A 209 -3.79 8.72 6.25
C GLY A 209 -3.42 8.81 7.73
N ILE A 210 -2.57 9.78 8.11
CA ILE A 210 -2.14 10.02 9.49
C ILE A 210 -3.33 10.46 10.37
N PRO A 211 -4.00 11.60 10.13
CA PRO A 211 -5.13 12.03 10.95
C PRO A 211 -6.31 11.07 10.87
N TRP A 212 -6.54 10.42 9.71
CA TRP A 212 -7.59 9.42 9.57
C TRP A 212 -7.33 8.20 10.46
N SER A 213 -6.12 7.63 10.42
CA SER A 213 -5.75 6.46 11.22
C SER A 213 -5.76 6.76 12.71
N PHE A 214 -5.29 7.95 13.10
CA PHE A 214 -5.34 8.41 14.48
C PHE A 214 -6.79 8.55 14.97
N GLY A 215 -7.64 9.18 14.17
CA GLY A 215 -9.07 9.30 14.44
C GLY A 215 -9.74 7.94 14.62
N LEU A 216 -9.48 7.02 13.68
CA LEU A 216 -10.04 5.68 13.70
C LEU A 216 -9.58 4.91 14.95
N GLY A 217 -8.30 4.99 15.30
CA GLY A 217 -7.75 4.39 16.51
C GLY A 217 -8.45 4.86 17.77
N ARG A 218 -8.61 6.19 17.93
CA ARG A 218 -9.36 6.74 19.07
C ARG A 218 -10.84 6.33 19.06
N ALA A 219 -11.47 6.32 17.88
CA ALA A 219 -12.88 5.96 17.76
C ALA A 219 -13.16 4.49 18.07
N LEU A 220 -12.22 3.58 17.80
CA LEU A 220 -12.33 2.15 18.10
C LEU A 220 -11.97 1.82 19.55
N LEU A 221 -11.09 2.61 20.18
CA LEU A 221 -10.68 2.40 21.59
C LEU A 221 -11.64 3.06 22.60
N ASN A 222 -12.40 4.07 22.19
CA ASN A 222 -13.37 4.72 23.06
C ASN A 222 -14.58 3.81 23.30
N LYS A 223 -14.73 3.35 24.56
CA LYS A 223 -15.85 2.51 25.01
C LYS A 223 -17.23 3.15 24.87
N GLU A 224 -17.31 4.48 24.81
CA GLU A 224 -18.59 5.22 24.74
C GLU A 224 -19.27 5.14 23.36
N MET A 225 -18.58 4.67 22.32
CA MET A 225 -19.12 4.49 20.96
C MET A 225 -19.30 3.02 20.54
N ALA A 226 -19.16 2.08 21.49
CA ALA A 226 -19.36 0.64 21.31
C ALA A 226 -20.75 0.21 21.79
#